data_AF-A0AAV7F2I1-F1
#
_entry.id   AF-A0AAV7F2I1-F1
#
_cell.length_a   1.000
_cell.length_b   1.000
_cell.length_c   1.000
_cell.angle_alpha   90.00
_cell.angle_beta   90.00
_cell.angle_gamma   90.00
#
_symmetry.space_group_name_H-M   'P 1'
#
loop_
_entity.id
_entity.type
_entity.pdbx_description
1 polymer ?
#
loop_
_entity_poly.entity_id
_entity_poly.type
_entity_poly.pdbx_seq_one_letter_code
_entity_poly.pdbx_strand_id
1 'polypeptide(L)'
;MAVVWIKNLLRQNITKDRILEYVNGLCERLPCPMGESVVDCNKIASMPSVSFTIGGKAFKLTPEQYIYKIGVGETVVCMSGFIAFDIPPPRGPG
;
A
#
# COMPACT_ATOMS: atom_id res chain seq x y z
N MET A 1 0.54 9.39 -10.39
CA MET A 1 1.18 8.75 -9.22
C MET A 1 2.71 8.86 -9.20
N ALA A 2 3.44 8.60 -10.28
CA ALA A 2 4.92 8.58 -10.30
C ALA A 2 5.60 9.80 -9.64
N VAL A 3 5.17 11.03 -9.94
CA VAL A 3 5.72 12.25 -9.34
C VAL A 3 5.56 12.30 -7.81
N VAL A 4 4.45 11.78 -7.27
CA VAL A 4 4.21 11.70 -5.81
C VAL A 4 5.19 10.74 -5.16
N TRP A 5 5.40 9.56 -5.78
CA TRP A 5 6.38 8.57 -5.32
C TRP A 5 7.81 9.12 -5.35
N ILE A 6 8.21 9.78 -6.44
CA ILE A 6 9.53 10.44 -6.55
C ILE A 6 9.71 11.47 -5.43
N LYS A 7 8.72 12.36 -5.22
CA LYS A 7 8.77 13.36 -4.15
C LYS A 7 8.87 12.73 -2.75
N ASN A 8 8.18 11.60 -2.52
CA ASN A 8 8.26 10.87 -1.25
C ASN A 8 9.67 10.29 -1.00
N LEU A 9 10.27 9.66 -2.01
CA LEU A 9 11.61 9.07 -1.89
C LEU A 9 12.70 10.14 -1.73
N LEU A 10 12.55 11.28 -2.41
CA LEU A 10 13.40 12.45 -2.20
C LEU A 10 13.31 12.98 -0.76
N ARG A 11 12.11 12.99 -0.17
CA ARG A 11 11.92 13.36 1.25
C ARG A 11 12.59 12.38 2.20
N GLN A 12 12.77 11.12 1.80
CA GLN A 12 13.54 10.12 2.54
C GLN A 12 15.06 10.17 2.23
N ASN A 13 15.52 11.19 1.50
CA ASN A 13 16.93 11.45 1.19
C ASN A 13 17.63 10.30 0.43
N ILE A 14 16.89 9.62 -0.45
CA ILE A 14 17.40 8.51 -1.27
C ILE A 14 18.14 9.04 -2.51
N THR A 15 19.16 8.31 -2.99
CA THR A 15 19.94 8.67 -4.19
C THR A 15 19.10 8.60 -5.46
N LYS A 16 19.40 9.49 -6.43
CA LYS A 16 18.65 9.59 -7.70
C LYS A 16 18.55 8.26 -8.45
N ASP A 17 19.65 7.51 -8.53
CA ASP A 17 19.67 6.23 -9.25
C ASP A 17 18.76 5.18 -8.61
N ARG A 18 18.73 5.13 -7.27
CA ARG A 18 17.87 4.22 -6.52
C ARG A 18 16.40 4.63 -6.59
N ILE A 19 16.11 5.93 -6.73
CA ILE A 19 14.75 6.42 -6.97
C ILE A 19 14.25 5.95 -8.33
N LEU A 20 15.08 6.08 -9.38
CA LEU A 20 14.74 5.64 -10.73
C LEU A 20 14.48 4.13 -10.79
N GLU A 21 15.35 3.33 -10.16
CA GLU A 21 15.18 1.87 -10.06
C GLU A 21 13.87 1.51 -9.34
N TYR A 22 13.62 2.11 -8.18
CA TYR A 22 12.42 1.84 -7.39
C TYR A 22 11.14 2.20 -8.16
N VAL A 23 11.10 3.38 -8.80
CA VAL A 23 9.91 3.87 -9.51
C VAL A 23 9.59 3.00 -10.73
N ASN A 24 10.61 2.50 -11.44
CA ASN A 24 10.41 1.59 -12.57
C ASN A 24 9.78 0.25 -12.12
N GLY A 25 10.20 -0.29 -10.97
CA GLY A 25 9.64 -1.52 -10.41
C GLY A 25 8.26 -1.38 -9.77
N LEU A 26 7.70 -0.16 -9.63
CA LEU A 26 6.37 0.03 -9.06
C LEU A 26 5.25 -0.45 -9.99
N CYS A 27 5.44 -0.39 -11.30
CA CYS A 27 4.43 -0.86 -12.26
C CYS A 27 4.17 -2.36 -12.16
N GLU A 28 5.14 -3.14 -11.68
CA GLU A 28 5.01 -4.60 -11.45
C GLU A 28 4.36 -4.94 -10.11
N ARG A 29 4.21 -3.96 -9.22
CA ARG A 29 3.74 -4.14 -7.83
C ARG A 29 2.45 -3.37 -7.54
N LEU A 30 2.03 -2.50 -8.44
CA LEU A 30 0.82 -1.70 -8.31
C LEU A 30 -0.36 -2.47 -8.90
N PRO A 31 -1.47 -2.59 -8.16
CA PRO A 31 -2.54 -3.48 -8.55
C PRO A 31 -3.19 -3.08 -9.88
N CYS A 32 -3.08 -3.95 -10.89
CA CYS A 32 -3.94 -3.89 -12.07
C CYS A 32 -5.42 -4.16 -11.66
N PRO A 33 -6.39 -3.50 -12.32
CA PRO A 33 -7.77 -3.30 -11.83
C PRO A 33 -8.62 -4.57 -11.61
N MET A 34 -8.09 -5.78 -11.83
CA MET A 34 -8.85 -7.03 -11.64
C MET A 34 -8.15 -8.14 -10.84
N GLY A 35 -7.04 -7.93 -10.11
CA GLY A 35 -6.44 -9.10 -9.45
C GLY A 35 -5.30 -9.01 -8.44
N GLU A 36 -4.92 -7.86 -7.89
CA GLU A 36 -3.60 -7.76 -7.22
C GLU A 36 -3.61 -7.31 -5.75
N SER A 37 -4.68 -7.60 -5.01
CA SER A 37 -4.65 -7.47 -3.54
C SER A 37 -4.24 -8.76 -2.83
N VAL A 38 -3.92 -9.85 -3.55
CA VAL A 38 -3.51 -11.12 -2.94
C VAL A 38 -2.09 -11.00 -2.39
N VAL A 39 -1.90 -11.49 -1.17
CA VAL A 39 -0.60 -11.51 -0.48
C VAL A 39 -0.25 -12.92 -0.03
N ASP A 40 1.03 -13.19 0.13
CA ASP A 40 1.51 -14.44 0.72
C ASP A 40 1.12 -14.51 2.21
N CYS A 41 0.23 -15.44 2.54
CA CYS A 41 -0.25 -15.67 3.91
C CYS A 41 0.88 -15.94 4.91
N ASN A 42 1.99 -16.53 4.47
CA ASN A 42 3.12 -16.87 5.35
C ASN A 42 3.93 -15.63 5.75
N LYS A 43 3.81 -14.54 4.99
CA LYS A 43 4.56 -13.31 5.23
C LYS A 43 3.84 -12.30 6.11
N ILE A 44 2.59 -12.55 6.50
CA ILE A 44 1.77 -11.61 7.29
C ILE A 44 2.51 -11.13 8.54
N ALA A 45 3.10 -12.05 9.31
CA ALA A 45 3.81 -11.71 10.56
C ALA A 45 5.04 -10.81 10.35
N SER A 46 5.60 -10.77 9.13
CA SER A 46 6.74 -9.92 8.78
C SER A 46 6.34 -8.57 8.17
N MET A 47 5.04 -8.35 7.93
CA MET A 47 4.58 -7.12 7.30
C MET A 47 4.61 -5.94 8.29
N PRO A 48 4.78 -4.70 7.80
CA PRO A 48 4.83 -3.53 8.66
C PRO A 48 3.45 -3.18 9.22
N SER A 49 3.40 -2.65 10.44
CA SER A 49 2.19 -2.00 10.91
C SER A 49 1.95 -0.68 10.17
N VAL A 50 0.70 -0.41 9.81
CA VAL A 50 0.28 0.84 9.17
C VAL A 50 -0.36 1.74 10.22
N SER A 51 -0.17 3.05 10.14
CA SER A 51 -0.84 3.98 11.06
C SER A 51 -1.49 5.15 10.35
N PHE A 52 -2.72 5.47 10.77
CA PHE A 52 -3.50 6.61 10.31
C PHE A 52 -3.61 7.66 11.41
N THR A 53 -3.37 8.92 11.07
CA THR A 53 -3.56 10.03 12.01
C THR A 53 -4.94 10.65 11.80
N ILE A 54 -5.82 10.54 12.79
CA ILE A 54 -7.19 11.09 12.76
C ILE A 54 -7.38 11.94 14.01
N GLY A 55 -7.73 13.23 13.84
CA GLY A 55 -7.87 14.16 14.95
C GLY A 55 -6.60 14.30 15.81
N GLY A 56 -5.42 14.22 15.19
CA GLY A 56 -4.12 14.29 15.87
C GLY A 56 -3.71 13.03 16.63
N LYS A 57 -4.53 11.97 16.63
CA LYS A 57 -4.23 10.69 17.27
C LYS A 57 -3.82 9.65 16.23
N ALA A 58 -2.78 8.87 16.53
CA ALA A 58 -2.32 7.78 15.68
C ALA A 58 -3.08 6.48 15.99
N PHE A 59 -3.75 5.93 14.98
CA PHE A 59 -4.42 4.64 15.01
C PHE A 59 -3.54 3.65 14.26
N LYS A 60 -3.00 2.67 14.98
CA LYS A 60 -2.09 1.65 14.43
C LYS A 60 -2.89 0.39 14.08
N LEU A 61 -2.68 -0.13 12.88
CA LEU A 61 -3.19 -1.41 12.40
C LEU A 61 -2.04 -2.40 12.29
N THR A 62 -2.19 -3.56 12.92
CA THR A 62 -1.25 -4.68 12.74
C THR A 62 -1.53 -5.43 11.43
N PRO A 63 -0.57 -6.20 10.90
CA PRO A 63 -0.78 -7.03 9.71
C PRO A 63 -2.02 -7.90 9.75
N GLU A 64 -2.34 -8.46 10.91
CA GLU A 64 -3.50 -9.32 11.12
C GLU A 64 -4.82 -8.54 11.03
N GLN A 65 -4.79 -7.21 11.19
CA GLN A 65 -5.97 -6.35 11.16
C GLN A 65 -6.27 -5.80 9.77
N TYR A 66 -5.25 -5.61 8.92
CA TYR A 66 -5.45 -5.09 7.56
C TYR A 66 -5.35 -6.15 6.46
N ILE A 67 -4.97 -7.39 6.79
CA ILE A 67 -5.06 -8.55 5.89
C ILE A 67 -6.26 -9.40 6.29
N TYR A 68 -7.14 -9.70 5.34
CA TYR A 68 -8.27 -10.60 5.55
C TYR A 68 -8.06 -11.91 4.79
N LYS A 69 -8.59 -13.00 5.35
CA LYS A 69 -8.45 -14.37 4.82
C LYS A 69 -9.78 -14.84 4.25
N ILE A 70 -9.79 -15.33 3.02
CA ILE A 70 -10.96 -15.89 2.36
C ILE A 70 -10.70 -17.37 2.09
N GLY A 71 -11.66 -18.25 2.37
CA GLY A 71 -11.57 -19.68 2.10
C GLY A 71 -11.42 -20.53 3.37
N VAL A 72 -11.25 -21.84 3.19
CA VAL A 72 -11.19 -22.82 4.30
C VAL A 72 -10.03 -23.79 4.06
N GLY A 73 -9.31 -24.14 5.13
CA GLY A 73 -8.21 -25.11 5.09
C GLY A 73 -7.08 -24.69 4.15
N GLU A 74 -6.68 -25.57 3.24
CA GLU A 74 -5.59 -25.33 2.28
C GLU A 74 -5.96 -24.36 1.15
N THR A 75 -7.23 -23.96 1.03
CA THR A 75 -7.71 -23.01 -0.01
C THR A 75 -7.79 -21.57 0.48
N VAL A 76 -7.11 -21.25 1.59
CA VAL A 76 -7.10 -19.89 2.15
C VAL A 76 -6.28 -18.95 1.28
N VAL A 77 -6.93 -17.91 0.78
CA VAL A 77 -6.33 -16.78 0.08
C VAL A 77 -6.28 -15.59 1.03
N CYS A 78 -5.10 -14.97 1.17
CA CYS A 78 -4.93 -13.75 1.96
C CYS A 78 -4.99 -12.53 1.06
N MET A 79 -5.81 -11.56 1.42
CA MET A 79 -6.00 -10.34 0.65
C MET A 79 -5.78 -9.09 1.51
N SER A 80 -5.17 -8.07 0.90
CA SER A 80 -5.03 -6.74 1.47
C SER A 80 -6.41 -6.07 1.57
N GLY A 81 -6.76 -5.59 2.75
CA GLY A 81 -7.95 -4.77 2.98
C GLY A 81 -7.85 -3.35 2.41
N PHE A 82 -6.71 -2.98 1.82
CA PHE A 82 -6.55 -1.72 1.11
C PHE A 82 -6.93 -1.88 -0.36
N ILE A 83 -7.78 -0.97 -0.83
CA ILE A 83 -8.14 -0.83 -2.24
C ILE A 83 -7.64 0.50 -2.77
N ALA A 84 -7.19 0.50 -4.03
CA ALA A 84 -6.90 1.74 -4.72
C ALA A 84 -8.23 2.44 -5.06
N PHE A 85 -8.37 3.68 -4.60
CA PHE A 85 -9.50 4.53 -4.93
C PHE A 85 -8.97 5.90 -5.35
N ASP A 86 -9.10 6.23 -6.63
CA ASP A 86 -8.63 7.51 -7.18
C ASP A 86 -9.56 8.64 -6.71
N ILE A 87 -9.10 9.37 -5.69
CA ILE A 87 -9.81 10.54 -5.19
C ILE A 87 -9.62 11.68 -6.19
N PRO A 88 -10.68 12.19 -6.82
CA PRO A 88 -10.57 13.31 -7.72
C PRO A 88 -10.10 14.56 -6.96
N PRO A 89 -9.37 15.49 -7.61
CA PRO A 89 -8.96 16.73 -6.99
C PRO A 89 -10.15 17.48 -6.38
N PRO A 90 -10.00 18.14 -5.21
CA PRO A 90 -11.07 18.95 -4.63
C PRO A 90 -11.51 20.00 -5.66
N ARG A 91 -12.80 20.01 -5.99
CA ARG A 91 -13.36 20.92 -6.99
C ARG A 91 -13.59 22.29 -6.35
N GLY A 92 -12.66 23.22 -6.55
CA GLY A 92 -12.90 24.67 -6.38
C GLY A 92 -13.17 25.16 -4.95
N PRO A 93 -13.16 26.50 -4.73
CA PRO A 93 -12.89 27.08 -3.41
C PRO A 93 -14.07 26.88 -2.45
N GLY A 94 -13.75 26.42 -1.23
CA GLY A 94 -14.65 26.48 -0.08
C GLY A 94 -14.77 27.89 0.48
#